data_AF-A0A955CEJ6-F1
#
_entry.id   AF-A0A955CEJ6-F1
#
_cell.length_a   1.000
_cell.length_b   1.000
_cell.length_c   1.000
_cell.angle_alpha   90.00
_cell.angle_beta   90.00
_cell.angle_gamma   90.00
#
_symmetry.space_group_name_H-M   'P 1'
#
loop_
_entity.id
_entity.type
_entity.pdbx_description
1 polymer ?
#
loop_
_entity_poly.entity_id
_entity_poly.type
_entity_poly.pdbx_seq_one_letter_code
_entity_poly.pdbx_strand_id
1 'polypeptide(L)' 'WVIRRKAEVVAAVRGGLLSLEEACQRYKLTVEEFLSWQASIDEFGLAGLRTTRIQQYRH' A
#
# COMPACT_ATOMS: atom_id res chain seq x y z
N TRP A 1 -6.01 -6.33 -3.42
CA TRP A 1 -5.23 -6.01 -2.20
C TRP A 1 -6.12 -5.97 -0.97
N VAL A 2 -5.82 -6.75 0.07
CA VAL A 2 -6.52 -6.68 1.37
C VAL A 2 -5.82 -5.68 2.30
N ILE A 3 -6.57 -5.06 3.22
CA ILE A 3 -6.07 -4.04 4.16
C ILE A 3 -4.80 -4.50 4.88
N ARG A 4 -4.80 -5.75 5.36
CA ARG A 4 -3.64 -6.36 6.02
C ARG A 4 -2.39 -6.38 5.14
N ARG A 5 -2.53 -6.82 3.88
CA ARG A 5 -1.42 -6.91 2.92
C ARG A 5 -0.89 -5.53 2.52
N LYS A 6 -1.76 -4.54 2.37
CA LYS A 6 -1.35 -3.14 2.12
C LYS A 6 -0.53 -2.61 3.29
N ALA A 7 -1.04 -2.78 4.51
CA ALA A 7 -0.34 -2.36 5.73
C ALA A 7 1.01 -3.07 5.90
N GLU A 8 1.08 -4.38 5.63
CA GLU A 8 2.33 -5.13 5.67
C GLU A 8 3.36 -4.62 4.66
N VAL A 9 2.95 -4.31 3.43
CA VAL A 9 3.86 -3.79 2.40
C VAL A 9 4.32 -2.37 2.73
N VAL A 10 3.42 -1.50 3.20
CA VAL A 10 3.80 -0.15 3.65
C VAL A 10 4.74 -0.22 4.86
N ALA A 11 4.48 -1.11 5.81
CA ALA A 11 5.35 -1.31 6.98
C ALA A 11 6.72 -1.88 6.59
N ALA A 12 6.78 -2.83 5.66
CA ALA A 12 8.03 -3.37 5.15
C ALA A 12 8.87 -2.29 4.45
N VAL A 13 8.25 -1.44 3.63
CA VAL A 13 8.94 -0.35 2.93
C VAL A 13 9.38 0.75 3.91
N ARG A 14 8.51 1.18 4.84
CA ARG A 14 8.88 2.16 5.88
C ARG A 14 9.95 1.62 6.84
N GLY A 15 9.94 0.31 7.11
CA GLY A 15 10.92 -0.37 7.95
C GLY A 15 12.25 -0.68 7.25
N GLY A 16 12.39 -0.33 5.96
CA GLY A 16 13.60 -0.62 5.19
C GLY A 16 13.81 -2.11 4.86
N LEU A 17 12.80 -2.95 5.08
CA LEU A 17 12.82 -4.38 4.73
C LEU A 17 12.61 -4.61 3.23
N LEU A 18 12.05 -3.63 2.53
CA LEU A 18 11.77 -3.69 1.09
C LEU A 18 11.91 -2.31 0.49
N SER A 19 12.58 -2.17 -0.67
CA SER A 19 12.58 -0.90 -1.39
C SER A 19 11.24 -0.65 -2.09
N LEU A 20 10.84 0.62 -2.22
CA LEU A 20 9.61 1.02 -2.93
C LEU A 20 9.58 0.45 -4.36
N GLU A 21 10.71 0.51 -5.06
CA GLU A 21 10.87 0.00 -6.43
C GLU A 21 10.74 -1.53 -6.48
N GLU A 22 11.30 -2.24 -5.50
CA GLU A 22 11.13 -3.69 -5.39
C GLU A 22 9.67 -4.08 -5.07
N ALA A 23 9.00 -3.33 -4.20
CA ALA A 23 7.59 -3.55 -3.92
C ALA A 23 6.73 -3.34 -5.18
N CYS A 24 7.02 -2.27 -5.93
CA CYS A 24 6.41 -1.94 -7.22
C CYS A 24 6.59 -3.08 -8.23
N GLN A 25 7.81 -3.56 -8.42
CA GLN A 25 8.10 -4.67 -9.35
C GLN A 25 7.52 -6.00 -8.89
N ARG A 26 7.70 -6.37 -7.62
CA ARG A 26 7.31 -7.67 -7.07
C ARG A 26 5.81 -7.87 -7.04
N TYR A 27 5.07 -6.82 -6.75
CA TYR A 27 3.62 -6.87 -6.65
C TYR A 27 2.90 -6.19 -7.80
N LYS A 28 3.63 -5.74 -8.84
CA LYS A 28 3.09 -5.03 -10.00
C LYS A 28 2.16 -3.87 -9.60
N LEU A 29 2.53 -3.13 -8.55
CA LEU A 29 1.81 -1.95 -8.08
C LEU A 29 2.55 -0.70 -8.55
N THR A 30 1.87 0.43 -8.75
CA THR A 30 2.54 1.68 -9.09
C THR A 30 3.00 2.41 -7.83
N VAL A 31 4.05 3.22 -7.96
CA VAL A 31 4.52 4.09 -6.86
C VAL A 31 3.41 5.00 -6.35
N GLU A 32 2.60 5.55 -7.26
CA GLU A 32 1.45 6.39 -6.91
C GLU A 32 0.42 5.65 -6.04
N GLU A 33 0.15 4.38 -6.37
CA GLU A 33 -0.78 3.56 -5.60
C GLU A 33 -0.23 3.25 -4.19
N PHE A 34 1.07 3.01 -4.07
CA PHE A 34 1.72 2.88 -2.77
C PHE A 34 1.64 4.17 -1.95
N LEU A 35 1.93 5.33 -2.57
CA LEU A 35 1.87 6.63 -1.91
C LEU A 35 0.45 6.94 -1.42
N SER A 36 -0.57 6.58 -2.20
CA SER A 36 -1.98 6.71 -1.78
C SER A 36 -2.29 5.86 -0.53
N TRP A 37 -1.75 4.65 -0.45
CA TRP A 37 -1.91 3.82 0.76
C TRP A 37 -1.14 4.40 1.94
N GLN A 38 0.07 4.89 1.72
CA GLN A 38 0.87 5.52 2.76
C GLN A 38 0.16 6.77 3.31
N ALA A 39 -0.32 7.67 2.45
CA ALA A 39 -1.07 8.86 2.84
C ALA A 39 -2.34 8.49 3.62
N SER A 40 -3.12 7.50 3.13
CA SER A 40 -4.31 7.03 3.84
C SER A 40 -4.02 6.50 5.25
N ILE A 41 -2.89 5.83 5.43
CA ILE A 41 -2.44 5.33 6.74
C ILE A 41 -1.91 6.47 7.62
N ASP A 42 -1.24 7.45 7.04
CA ASP A 42 -0.70 8.60 7.75
C ASP A 42 -1.82 9.52 8.28
N GLU A 43 -2.83 9.78 7.44
CA GLU A 43 -3.96 10.66 7.76
C GLU A 43 -5.00 10.01 8.68
N PHE A 44 -5.33 8.73 8.47
CA PHE A 44 -6.45 8.06 9.15
C PHE A 44 -6.07 6.75 9.85
N GLY A 45 -4.78 6.39 9.89
CA GLY A 45 -4.32 5.11 10.42
C GLY A 45 -4.80 3.92 9.59
N LEU A 46 -4.82 2.73 10.20
CA LEU A 46 -5.33 1.51 9.55
C LEU A 46 -6.82 1.61 9.15
N ALA A 47 -7.58 2.54 9.74
CA ALA A 47 -8.96 2.82 9.35
C ALA A 47 -9.06 3.54 8.00
N GLY A 48 -8.05 4.31 7.59
CA GLY A 48 -7.98 4.96 6.27
C GLY A 48 -7.94 3.98 5.10
N LEU A 49 -7.34 2.82 5.33
CA LEU A 49 -7.32 1.72 4.34
C LEU A 49 -8.68 1.03 4.16
N ARG A 50 -9.65 1.22 5.07
CA ARG A 50 -11.02 0.70 4.90
C ARG A 50 -11.84 1.53 3.91
N THR A 51 -11.59 2.84 3.84
CA THR A 51 -12.45 3.76 3.07
C THR A 51 -11.95 4.02 1.65
N THR A 52 -10.68 3.73 1.34
CA THR A 52 -10.16 3.87 -0.02
C THR A 52 -10.64 2.70 -0.88
N ARG A 53 -11.84 2.94 -1.42
CA ARG A 53 -12.37 2.51 -2.72
C ARG A 53 -11.73 1.21 -3.22
N ILE A 54 -12.58 0.19 -3.21
CA ILE A 54 -12.46 -1.08 -3.90
C ILE A 54 -12.13 -0.83 -5.39
N GLN A 55 -10.91 -0.41 -5.70
CA GLN A 55 -10.37 -0.55 -7.04
C GLN A 55 -9.94 -2.01 -7.08
N GLN A 56 -10.88 -2.85 -7.50
CA GLN A 56 -10.60 -4.18 -7.96
C GLN A 56 -9.56 -4.05 -9.08
N TYR A 57 -8.28 -4.14 -8.73
CA TYR A 57 -7.24 -4.57 -9.66
C TYR A 57 -7.53 -6.04 -9.99
N ARG A 58 -8.57 -6.23 -10.79
CA ARG A 58 -8.88 -7.41 -11.58
C ARG A 58 -9.12 -6.90 -12.99
N HIS A 59 -8.03 -6.67 -13.70
CA HIS A 59 -7.79 -7.22 -15.03
C HIS A 59 -6.29 -7.24 -15.29
#